data_AF-D8F0X9-F1
#
_entry.id   AF-D8F0X9-F1
#
_cell.length_a   1.000
_cell.length_b   1.000
_cell.length_c   1.000
_cell.angle_alpha   90.00
_cell.angle_beta   90.00
_cell.angle_gamma   90.00
#
_symmetry.space_group_name_H-M   'P 1'
#
loop_
_entity.id
_entity.type
_entity.pdbx_description
1 polymer ?
#
loop_
_entity_poly.entity_id
_entity_poly.type
_entity_poly.pdbx_seq_one_letter_code
_entity_poly.pdbx_strand_id
1 'polypeptide(L)'
;MAKHAQNDCLLHILCHGVDMDAEKAIKEFQKRKVVTIEEIADLLDSSVTTARRQLKKWRTYTSFNMNGRYYSLPGIPRFDEHGIWKYREILFSQYGNLMQTISQLIERSETGLNARQIAQLVEIVPNSSVFSRLQHAPGIRREKHQGRFVYFSEEKYQEQKSGLSRPHHVRFPTDSESVMILVQLVKYPHSSIE
;
A
#
# COMPACT_ATOMS: atom_id res chain seq x y z
N MET A 1 21.66 -17.26 10.94
CA MET A 1 21.01 -18.54 11.29
C MET A 1 19.49 -18.43 11.49
N ALA A 2 18.94 -17.34 12.07
CA ALA A 2 17.49 -17.17 12.25
C ALA A 2 16.63 -17.11 10.95
N LYS A 3 17.18 -16.61 9.82
CA LYS A 3 16.46 -16.55 8.53
C LYS A 3 16.21 -17.92 7.88
N HIS A 4 17.06 -18.92 8.15
CA HIS A 4 16.88 -20.28 7.61
C HIS A 4 15.78 -21.03 8.37
N ALA A 5 15.76 -20.95 9.71
CA ALA A 5 14.74 -21.60 10.52
C ALA A 5 13.31 -21.07 10.26
N GLN A 6 13.15 -19.76 10.00
CA GLN A 6 11.86 -19.17 9.64
C GLN A 6 11.36 -19.65 8.26
N ASN A 7 12.28 -19.85 7.31
CA ASN A 7 11.97 -20.32 5.96
C ASN A 7 11.58 -21.81 5.94
N ASP A 8 12.25 -22.65 6.75
CA ASP A 8 11.91 -24.08 6.88
C ASP A 8 10.54 -24.29 7.53
N CYS A 9 10.18 -23.45 8.50
CA CYS A 9 8.85 -23.49 9.13
C CYS A 9 7.73 -23.07 8.16
N LEU A 10 7.98 -22.07 7.31
CA LEU A 10 7.06 -21.65 6.24
C LEU A 10 6.92 -22.72 5.15
N LEU A 11 8.01 -23.39 4.78
CA LEU A 11 8.00 -24.55 3.88
C LEU A 11 7.12 -25.67 4.45
N HIS A 12 7.29 -26.04 5.72
CA HIS A 12 6.51 -27.12 6.35
C HIS A 12 5.00 -26.80 6.43
N ILE A 13 4.63 -25.54 6.68
CA ILE A 13 3.22 -25.10 6.71
C ILE A 13 2.60 -25.06 5.30
N LEU A 14 3.38 -24.68 4.29
CA LEU A 14 2.91 -24.62 2.89
C LEU A 14 2.92 -25.99 2.18
N CYS A 15 3.67 -26.96 2.71
CA CYS A 15 3.90 -28.28 2.09
C CYS A 15 3.23 -29.45 2.83
N HIS A 16 2.37 -29.21 3.83
CA HIS A 16 1.70 -30.31 4.54
C HIS A 16 0.79 -31.09 3.55
N GLY A 17 1.31 -32.22 3.06
CA GLY A 17 0.65 -33.13 2.10
C GLY A 17 0.79 -32.76 0.61
N VAL A 18 1.92 -32.21 0.13
CA VAL A 18 2.08 -31.80 -1.28
C VAL A 18 3.20 -32.55 -2.00
N ASP A 19 2.94 -32.91 -3.26
CA ASP A 19 3.83 -33.56 -4.24
C ASP A 19 5.22 -32.90 -4.35
N MET A 20 6.24 -33.71 -4.64
CA MET A 20 7.67 -33.34 -4.76
C MET A 20 7.92 -32.12 -5.66
N ASP A 21 7.08 -31.93 -6.70
CA ASP A 21 7.17 -30.81 -7.64
C ASP A 21 6.82 -29.45 -7.00
N ALA A 22 5.93 -29.44 -6.00
CA ALA A 22 5.54 -28.21 -5.32
C ALA A 22 6.64 -27.68 -4.40
N GLU A 23 7.40 -28.55 -3.74
CA GLU A 23 8.52 -28.13 -2.87
C GLU A 23 9.63 -27.47 -3.71
N LYS A 24 9.93 -28.05 -4.87
CA LYS A 24 10.88 -27.49 -5.83
C LYS A 24 10.40 -26.13 -6.35
N ALA A 25 9.13 -26.01 -6.73
CA ALA A 25 8.55 -24.75 -7.18
C ALA A 25 8.60 -23.65 -6.10
N ILE A 26 8.33 -23.98 -4.84
CA ILE A 26 8.42 -23.02 -3.72
C ILE A 26 9.87 -22.55 -3.52
N LYS A 27 10.85 -23.47 -3.53
CA LYS A 27 12.27 -23.11 -3.40
C LYS A 27 12.72 -22.16 -4.50
N GLU A 28 12.28 -22.40 -5.74
CA GLU A 28 12.60 -21.54 -6.87
C GLU A 28 11.88 -20.19 -6.79
N PHE A 29 10.60 -20.18 -6.40
CA PHE A 29 9.84 -18.96 -6.14
C PHE A 29 10.51 -18.12 -5.03
N GLN A 30 10.99 -18.73 -3.94
CA GLN A 30 11.70 -18.01 -2.87
C GLN A 30 12.96 -17.29 -3.37
N LYS A 31 13.71 -17.90 -4.30
CA LYS A 31 14.90 -17.28 -4.91
C LYS A 31 14.52 -16.08 -5.78
N ARG A 32 13.47 -16.22 -6.59
CA ARG A 32 12.98 -15.17 -7.50
C ARG A 32 12.27 -14.03 -6.78
N LYS A 33 11.71 -14.30 -5.59
CA LYS A 33 10.88 -13.42 -4.74
C LYS A 33 9.54 -13.03 -5.34
N VAL A 34 9.54 -12.61 -6.60
CA VAL A 34 8.36 -12.18 -7.34
C VAL A 34 8.31 -12.93 -8.67
N VAL A 35 7.13 -13.47 -8.99
CA VAL A 35 6.89 -14.30 -10.20
C VAL A 35 5.52 -14.01 -10.82
N THR A 36 5.29 -14.43 -12.06
CA THR A 36 3.98 -14.40 -12.73
C THR A 36 3.27 -15.75 -12.63
N ILE A 37 2.00 -15.80 -13.07
CA ILE A 37 1.24 -17.05 -13.08
C ILE A 37 1.79 -18.06 -14.10
N GLU A 38 2.30 -17.58 -15.24
CA GLU A 38 2.94 -18.40 -16.27
C GLU A 38 4.21 -19.05 -15.74
N GLU A 39 5.07 -18.30 -15.06
CA GLU A 39 6.28 -18.85 -14.44
C GLU A 39 5.96 -19.93 -13.39
N ILE A 40 4.87 -19.77 -12.62
CA ILE A 40 4.43 -20.81 -11.67
C ILE A 40 3.86 -22.03 -12.40
N ALA A 41 3.12 -21.84 -13.49
CA ALA A 41 2.62 -22.92 -14.30
C ALA A 41 3.77 -23.77 -14.86
N ASP A 42 4.81 -23.12 -15.38
CA ASP A 42 6.02 -23.76 -15.87
C ASP A 42 6.80 -24.49 -14.76
N LEU A 43 6.94 -23.88 -13.58
CA LEU A 43 7.63 -24.50 -12.44
C LEU A 43 6.91 -25.74 -11.89
N LEU A 44 5.59 -25.81 -12.06
CA LEU A 44 4.75 -26.92 -11.62
C LEU A 44 4.44 -27.92 -12.73
N ASP A 45 4.93 -27.70 -13.96
CA ASP A 45 4.55 -28.44 -15.17
C ASP A 45 3.03 -28.64 -15.28
N SER A 46 2.28 -27.54 -15.13
CA SER A 46 0.83 -27.59 -14.98
C SER A 46 0.09 -26.48 -15.73
N SER A 47 -1.24 -26.59 -15.80
CA SER A 47 -2.05 -25.52 -16.35
C SER A 47 -2.02 -24.25 -15.47
N VAL A 48 -2.24 -23.09 -16.09
CA VAL A 48 -2.45 -21.79 -15.41
C VAL A 48 -3.54 -21.89 -14.33
N THR A 49 -4.59 -22.68 -14.55
CA THR A 49 -5.66 -22.91 -13.57
C THR A 49 -5.16 -23.64 -12.33
N THR A 50 -4.33 -24.67 -12.52
CA THR A 50 -3.69 -25.42 -11.43
C THR A 50 -2.72 -24.53 -10.66
N ALA A 51 -1.86 -23.80 -11.36
CA ALA A 51 -0.97 -22.80 -10.78
C ALA A 51 -1.71 -21.77 -9.92
N ARG A 52 -2.86 -21.26 -10.38
CA ARG A 52 -3.67 -20.29 -9.63
C ARG A 52 -4.28 -20.87 -8.37
N ARG A 53 -4.76 -22.11 -8.43
CA ARG A 53 -5.22 -22.85 -7.23
C ARG A 53 -4.08 -23.02 -6.23
N GLN A 54 -2.88 -23.29 -6.72
CA GLN A 54 -1.70 -23.49 -5.88
C GLN A 54 -1.25 -22.18 -5.20
N LEU A 55 -1.20 -21.06 -5.94
CA LEU A 55 -0.95 -19.73 -5.36
C LEU A 55 -1.94 -19.37 -4.24
N LYS A 56 -3.23 -19.72 -4.41
CA LYS A 56 -4.24 -19.54 -3.37
C LYS A 56 -3.95 -20.39 -2.13
N LYS A 57 -3.57 -21.66 -2.31
CA LYS A 57 -3.16 -22.54 -1.19
C LYS A 57 -1.94 -21.98 -0.46
N TRP A 58 -0.98 -21.43 -1.20
CA TRP A 58 0.22 -20.81 -0.65
C TRP A 58 0.01 -19.42 -0.05
N ARG A 59 -1.23 -18.88 -0.11
CA ARG A 59 -1.60 -17.57 0.43
C ARG A 59 -0.70 -16.44 -0.07
N THR A 60 -0.33 -16.49 -1.34
CA THR A 60 0.56 -15.48 -1.93
C THR A 60 -0.06 -14.10 -1.93
N TYR A 61 0.77 -13.09 -1.73
CA TYR A 61 0.41 -11.71 -2.02
C TYR A 61 0.36 -11.48 -3.53
N THR A 62 -0.56 -10.64 -3.97
CA THR A 62 -0.77 -10.29 -5.38
C THR A 62 -0.53 -8.80 -5.56
N SER A 63 0.15 -8.41 -6.64
CA SER A 63 0.46 -7.01 -6.93
C SER A 63 -0.82 -6.20 -7.18
N PHE A 64 -0.99 -5.06 -6.52
CA PHE A 64 -2.22 -4.27 -6.67
C PHE A 64 -2.14 -3.22 -7.79
N ASN A 65 -0.93 -2.84 -8.25
CA ASN A 65 -0.73 -1.81 -9.27
C ASN A 65 -0.46 -2.37 -10.69
N MET A 66 -0.23 -3.68 -10.82
CA MET A 66 0.09 -4.36 -12.09
C MET A 66 -1.04 -5.29 -12.54
N ASN A 67 -2.30 -4.90 -12.37
CA ASN A 67 -3.49 -5.71 -12.72
C ASN A 67 -3.49 -7.12 -12.12
N GLY A 68 -2.87 -7.31 -10.95
CA GLY A 68 -2.76 -8.62 -10.31
C GLY A 68 -1.80 -9.60 -10.99
N ARG A 69 -0.88 -9.12 -11.83
CA ARG A 69 0.02 -9.96 -12.63
C ARG A 69 1.11 -10.68 -11.82
N TYR A 70 1.58 -10.08 -10.73
CA TYR A 70 2.74 -10.57 -9.99
C TYR A 70 2.35 -11.10 -8.62
N TYR A 71 3.08 -12.12 -8.18
CA TYR A 71 2.85 -12.83 -6.92
C TYR A 71 4.12 -12.89 -6.07
N SER A 72 3.95 -12.93 -4.75
CA SER A 72 5.02 -13.16 -3.78
C SER A 72 4.55 -14.10 -2.67
N LEU A 73 5.41 -15.05 -2.28
CA LEU A 73 5.13 -15.93 -1.14
C LEU A 73 5.07 -15.15 0.18
N PRO A 74 4.31 -15.63 1.17
CA PRO A 74 4.41 -15.15 2.55
C PRO A 74 5.86 -15.21 3.08
N GLY A 75 6.21 -14.24 3.95
CA GLY A 75 7.54 -14.15 4.56
C GLY A 75 8.61 -13.45 3.71
N ILE A 76 8.37 -13.27 2.40
CA ILE A 76 9.26 -12.52 1.51
C ILE A 76 9.04 -11.00 1.60
N PRO A 77 7.81 -10.47 1.51
CA PRO A 77 7.58 -9.03 1.56
C PRO A 77 8.09 -8.39 2.84
N ARG A 78 8.59 -7.16 2.71
CA ARG A 78 8.95 -6.28 3.84
C ARG A 78 8.05 -5.06 3.76
N PHE A 79 6.87 -5.17 4.36
CA PHE A 79 5.89 -4.11 4.39
C PHE A 79 6.38 -2.92 5.22
N ASP A 80 6.13 -1.72 4.74
CA ASP A 80 6.35 -0.47 5.45
C ASP A 80 5.26 -0.20 6.51
N GLU A 81 5.30 0.99 7.12
CA GLU A 81 4.31 1.43 8.10
C GLU A 81 2.87 1.50 7.55
N HIS A 82 2.73 1.66 6.23
CA HIS A 82 1.48 1.69 5.50
C HIS A 82 1.02 0.30 5.05
N GLY A 83 1.78 -0.76 5.36
CA GLY A 83 1.46 -2.13 4.96
C GLY A 83 1.73 -2.39 3.48
N ILE A 84 2.54 -1.56 2.84
CA ILE A 84 2.87 -1.64 1.42
C ILE A 84 4.32 -2.13 1.28
N TRP A 85 4.54 -3.03 0.35
CA TRP A 85 5.88 -3.49 -0.01
C TRP A 85 6.12 -3.18 -1.48
N LYS A 86 7.13 -2.35 -1.74
CA LYS A 86 7.60 -2.03 -3.08
C LYS A 86 8.76 -2.94 -3.47
N TYR A 87 8.58 -3.69 -4.55
CA TYR A 87 9.62 -4.46 -5.21
C TYR A 87 9.83 -3.93 -6.63
N ARG A 88 10.86 -3.09 -6.81
CA ARG A 88 11.04 -2.28 -8.04
C ARG A 88 9.78 -1.43 -8.26
N GLU A 89 9.11 -1.54 -9.40
CA GLU A 89 7.85 -0.83 -9.68
C GLU A 89 6.59 -1.60 -9.25
N ILE A 90 6.74 -2.78 -8.64
CA ILE A 90 5.61 -3.64 -8.28
C ILE A 90 5.24 -3.41 -6.82
N LEU A 91 3.97 -3.11 -6.57
CA LEU A 91 3.45 -2.85 -5.23
C LEU A 91 2.57 -3.98 -4.75
N PHE A 92 2.87 -4.47 -3.54
CA PHE A 92 2.08 -5.45 -2.82
C PHE A 92 1.53 -4.81 -1.56
N SER A 93 0.37 -5.29 -1.11
CA SER A 93 -0.27 -4.83 0.11
C SER A 93 -0.61 -6.02 0.98
N GLN A 94 -0.38 -5.87 2.29
CA GLN A 94 -0.82 -6.86 3.26
C GLN A 94 -2.37 -6.93 3.37
N TYR A 95 -3.06 -5.90 2.88
CA TYR A 95 -4.52 -5.78 2.91
C TYR A 95 -5.22 -6.34 1.65
N GLY A 96 -4.45 -6.81 0.66
CA GLY A 96 -4.98 -7.37 -0.58
C GLY A 96 -4.96 -6.38 -1.74
N ASN A 97 -6.10 -6.15 -2.39
CA ASN A 97 -6.17 -5.34 -3.61
C ASN A 97 -6.10 -3.83 -3.33
N LEU A 98 -6.02 -3.02 -4.40
CA LEU A 98 -5.88 -1.56 -4.31
C LEU A 98 -7.02 -0.93 -3.48
N MET A 99 -8.27 -1.34 -3.68
CA MET A 99 -9.42 -0.78 -2.96
C MET A 99 -9.34 -1.11 -1.46
N GLN A 100 -9.03 -2.36 -1.11
CA GLN A 100 -8.87 -2.79 0.28
C GLN A 100 -7.72 -2.03 0.96
N THR A 101 -6.63 -1.83 0.22
CA THR A 101 -5.46 -1.05 0.70
C THR A 101 -5.86 0.39 0.99
N ILE A 102 -6.55 1.06 0.06
CA ILE A 102 -6.98 2.45 0.26
C ILE A 102 -7.97 2.56 1.44
N SER A 103 -8.93 1.64 1.56
CA SER A 103 -9.84 1.59 2.70
C SER A 103 -9.09 1.52 4.04
N GLN A 104 -8.10 0.64 4.12
CA GLN A 104 -7.27 0.49 5.33
C GLN A 104 -6.39 1.72 5.62
N LEU A 105 -5.85 2.37 4.59
CA LEU A 105 -5.11 3.63 4.76
C LEU A 105 -6.00 4.75 5.29
N ILE A 106 -7.22 4.87 4.76
CA ILE A 106 -8.21 5.85 5.22
C ILE A 106 -8.59 5.55 6.69
N GLU A 107 -8.88 4.30 7.03
CA GLU A 107 -9.27 3.89 8.39
C GLU A 107 -8.18 4.12 9.43
N ARG A 108 -6.91 3.96 9.05
CA ARG A 108 -5.75 4.19 9.93
C ARG A 108 -5.35 5.67 10.02
N SER A 109 -5.84 6.52 9.14
CA SER A 109 -5.51 7.96 9.15
C SER A 109 -6.19 8.69 10.30
N GLU A 110 -5.52 9.71 10.85
CA GLU A 110 -6.07 10.53 11.94
C GLU A 110 -7.11 11.55 11.46
N THR A 111 -7.05 11.97 10.20
CA THR A 111 -7.85 13.09 9.67
C THR A 111 -8.59 12.76 8.38
N GLY A 112 -8.69 11.48 8.03
CA GLY A 112 -9.02 11.06 6.68
C GLY A 112 -7.88 11.37 5.69
N LEU A 113 -8.08 11.01 4.43
CA LEU A 113 -7.11 11.25 3.36
C LEU A 113 -7.77 11.93 2.17
N ASN A 114 -7.08 12.91 1.58
CA ASN A 114 -7.49 13.47 0.30
C ASN A 114 -6.93 12.64 -0.88
N ALA A 115 -7.46 12.88 -2.09
CA ALA A 115 -7.07 12.13 -3.28
C ALA A 115 -5.56 12.19 -3.58
N ARG A 116 -4.90 13.33 -3.32
CA ARG A 116 -3.46 13.48 -3.54
C ARG A 116 -2.65 12.64 -2.54
N GLN A 117 -3.04 12.64 -1.27
CA GLN A 117 -2.39 11.81 -0.23
C GLN A 117 -2.54 10.33 -0.56
N ILE A 118 -3.76 9.88 -0.92
CA ILE A 118 -4.01 8.50 -1.34
C ILE A 118 -3.13 8.15 -2.54
N ALA A 119 -3.12 9.00 -3.56
CA ALA A 119 -2.34 8.81 -4.78
C ALA A 119 -0.83 8.67 -4.51
N GLN A 120 -0.30 9.47 -3.59
CA GLN A 120 1.10 9.39 -3.18
C GLN A 120 1.40 8.09 -2.44
N LEU A 121 0.54 7.67 -1.51
CA LEU A 121 0.75 6.46 -0.70
C LEU A 121 0.72 5.17 -1.53
N VAL A 122 -0.16 5.09 -2.52
CA VAL A 122 -0.32 3.88 -3.36
C VAL A 122 0.31 4.02 -4.76
N GLU A 123 1.10 5.07 -4.96
CA GLU A 123 1.81 5.44 -6.20
C GLU A 123 0.95 5.35 -7.47
N ILE A 124 -0.25 5.95 -7.42
CA ILE A 124 -1.13 6.09 -8.59
C ILE A 124 -1.27 7.55 -8.97
N VAL A 125 -1.79 7.81 -10.17
CA VAL A 125 -2.11 9.17 -10.60
C VAL A 125 -3.32 9.74 -9.81
N PRO A 126 -3.30 11.01 -9.37
CA PRO A 126 -4.40 11.63 -8.61
C PRO A 126 -5.75 11.71 -9.33
N ASN A 127 -5.77 11.57 -10.67
CA ASN A 127 -6.96 11.53 -11.50
C ASN A 127 -7.37 10.09 -11.90
N SER A 128 -6.82 9.07 -11.22
CA SER A 128 -7.13 7.67 -11.47
C SER A 128 -8.62 7.37 -11.28
N SER A 129 -9.15 6.45 -12.09
CA SER A 129 -10.53 5.93 -11.97
C SER A 129 -10.80 5.20 -10.64
N VAL A 130 -9.80 5.01 -9.79
CA VAL A 130 -10.03 4.54 -8.41
C VAL A 130 -10.87 5.53 -7.60
N PHE A 131 -10.74 6.84 -7.84
CA PHE A 131 -11.42 7.86 -7.04
C PHE A 131 -12.92 7.95 -7.30
N SER A 132 -13.37 7.57 -8.51
CA SER A 132 -14.80 7.39 -8.80
C SER A 132 -15.35 6.13 -8.12
N ARG A 133 -14.57 5.05 -8.04
CA ARG A 133 -14.97 3.84 -7.31
C ARG A 133 -15.03 4.08 -5.79
N LEU A 134 -14.09 4.85 -5.23
CA LEU A 134 -14.09 5.21 -3.81
C LEU A 134 -15.31 6.02 -3.39
N GLN A 135 -15.91 6.81 -4.28
CA GLN A 135 -17.14 7.55 -3.98
C GLN A 135 -18.31 6.64 -3.58
N HIS A 136 -18.33 5.41 -4.09
CA HIS A 136 -19.39 4.44 -3.86
C HIS A 136 -18.93 3.24 -3.03
N ALA A 137 -17.73 3.32 -2.45
CA ALA A 137 -17.19 2.24 -1.65
C ALA A 137 -17.90 2.17 -0.29
N PRO A 138 -18.39 1.00 0.14
CA PRO A 138 -19.02 0.85 1.44
C PRO A 138 -18.01 1.14 2.57
N GLY A 139 -18.49 1.77 3.64
CA GLY A 139 -17.66 2.14 4.79
C GLY A 139 -16.73 3.34 4.56
N ILE A 140 -16.81 3.99 3.40
CA ILE A 140 -16.07 5.23 3.11
C ILE A 140 -17.05 6.38 2.95
N ARG A 141 -16.80 7.44 3.70
CA ARG A 141 -17.51 8.71 3.60
C ARG A 141 -16.65 9.73 2.88
N ARG A 142 -17.23 10.47 1.92
CA ARG A 142 -16.52 11.52 1.17
C ARG A 142 -17.17 12.87 1.42
N GLU A 143 -16.37 13.86 1.81
CA GLU A 143 -16.82 15.25 1.96
C GLU A 143 -15.87 16.23 1.28
N LYS A 144 -16.38 17.40 0.91
CA LYS A 144 -15.57 18.49 0.35
C LYS A 144 -15.14 19.42 1.49
N HIS A 145 -13.83 19.53 1.70
CA HIS A 145 -13.23 20.42 2.70
C HIS A 145 -12.24 21.36 2.00
N GLN A 146 -12.42 22.68 2.15
CA GLN A 146 -11.56 23.71 1.54
C GLN A 146 -11.27 23.47 0.04
N GLY A 147 -12.31 23.11 -0.73
CA GLY A 147 -12.17 22.87 -2.17
C GLY A 147 -11.67 21.48 -2.57
N ARG A 148 -11.22 20.64 -1.62
CA ARG A 148 -10.69 19.29 -1.90
C ARG A 148 -11.62 18.21 -1.33
N PHE A 149 -11.67 17.06 -2.01
CA PHE A 149 -12.37 15.90 -1.45
C PHE A 149 -11.47 15.17 -0.45
N VAL A 150 -12.03 14.92 0.73
CA VAL A 150 -11.43 14.11 1.79
C VAL A 150 -12.30 12.88 1.99
N TYR A 151 -11.65 11.73 2.10
CA TYR A 151 -12.26 10.43 2.33
C TYR A 151 -11.99 10.02 3.78
N PHE A 152 -13.04 9.60 4.47
CA PHE A 152 -13.07 9.21 5.87
C PHE A 152 -13.56 7.77 5.98
N SER A 153 -13.16 7.08 7.03
CA SER A 153 -13.81 5.82 7.42
C SER A 153 -15.15 6.17 8.07
N GLU A 154 -16.21 5.47 7.71
CA GLU A 154 -17.52 5.67 8.34
C GLU A 154 -17.47 5.35 9.85
N GLU A 155 -16.69 4.34 10.23
CA GLU A 155 -16.53 3.92 11.63
C GLU A 155 -15.86 5.00 12.48
N LYS A 156 -14.83 5.66 11.94
CA LYS A 156 -14.04 6.70 12.65
C LYS A 156 -14.36 8.11 12.19
N TYR A 157 -15.50 8.31 11.52
CA TYR A 157 -15.79 9.55 10.83
C TYR A 157 -15.76 10.77 11.75
N GLN A 158 -16.37 10.68 12.95
CA GLN A 158 -16.41 11.80 13.90
C GLN A 158 -15.02 12.15 14.43
N GLU A 159 -14.22 11.14 14.78
CA GLU A 159 -12.84 11.31 15.24
C GLU A 159 -11.99 11.98 14.16
N GLN A 160 -12.03 11.44 12.95
CA GLN A 160 -11.24 11.93 11.82
C GLN A 160 -11.64 13.34 11.40
N LYS A 161 -12.94 13.62 11.35
CA LYS A 161 -13.46 14.95 11.03
C LYS A 161 -13.09 15.97 12.09
N SER A 162 -13.14 15.60 13.37
CA SER A 162 -12.68 16.48 14.45
C SER A 162 -11.19 16.76 14.34
N GLY A 163 -10.36 15.75 14.02
CA GLY A 163 -8.92 15.89 13.80
C GLY A 163 -8.57 16.80 12.64
N LEU A 164 -9.34 16.73 11.55
CA LEU A 164 -9.17 17.61 10.38
C LEU A 164 -9.50 19.08 10.68
N SER A 165 -10.53 19.31 11.50
CA SER A 165 -10.95 20.66 11.92
C SER A 165 -10.09 21.24 13.03
N ARG A 166 -9.34 20.41 13.77
CA ARG A 166 -8.35 20.92 14.72
C ARG A 166 -7.33 21.71 13.90
N PRO A 167 -7.10 22.99 14.21
CA PRO A 167 -5.99 23.68 13.61
C PRO A 167 -4.75 22.84 13.91
N HIS A 168 -4.09 22.34 12.86
CA HIS A 168 -2.67 22.05 13.01
C HIS A 168 -2.12 23.34 13.60
N HIS A 169 -1.54 23.27 14.79
CA HIS A 169 -0.87 24.40 15.41
C HIS A 169 0.37 24.70 14.57
N VAL A 170 0.14 25.21 13.35
CA VAL A 170 1.12 25.97 12.61
C VAL A 170 1.24 27.21 13.46
N ARG A 171 2.27 27.23 14.30
CA ARG A 171 2.65 28.45 15.00
C ARG A 171 2.86 29.49 13.92
N PHE A 172 1.91 30.41 13.82
CA PHE A 172 2.12 31.60 13.02
C PHE A 172 3.32 32.33 13.62
N PRO A 173 4.28 32.78 12.79
CA PRO A 173 5.40 33.56 13.29
C PRO A 173 4.83 34.78 14.02
N THR A 174 5.42 35.13 15.17
CA THR A 174 5.09 36.39 15.86
C THR A 174 5.29 37.58 14.92
N ASP A 175 4.74 38.76 15.24
CA ASP A 175 4.88 39.94 14.38
C ASP A 175 6.34 40.24 14.03
N SER A 176 7.25 40.07 15.00
CA SER A 176 8.69 40.22 14.79
C SER A 176 9.27 39.17 13.83
N GLU A 177 8.88 37.91 14.00
CA GLU A 177 9.32 36.81 13.11
C GLU A 177 8.75 36.96 11.70
N SER A 178 7.50 37.41 11.58
CA SER A 178 6.82 37.70 10.32
C SER A 178 7.53 38.83 9.57
N VAL A 179 7.87 39.94 10.26
CA VAL A 179 8.66 41.05 9.67
C VAL A 179 10.03 40.55 9.23
N MET A 180 10.70 39.73 10.04
CA MET A 180 12.01 39.17 9.68
C MET A 180 11.95 38.29 8.43
N ILE A 181 10.95 37.40 8.33
CA ILE A 181 10.74 36.56 7.15
C ILE A 181 10.46 37.42 5.90
N LEU A 182 9.63 38.47 6.03
CA LEU A 182 9.30 39.38 4.93
C LEU A 182 10.53 40.17 4.47
N VAL A 183 11.33 40.69 5.41
CA VAL A 183 12.61 41.37 5.12
C VAL A 183 13.58 40.42 4.42
N GLN A 184 13.66 39.17 4.87
CA GLN A 184 14.50 38.13 4.26
C GLN A 184 14.10 37.88 2.80
N LEU A 185 12.80 37.72 2.53
CA LEU A 185 12.27 37.48 1.18
C LEU A 185 12.42 38.68 0.25
N VAL A 186 12.32 39.91 0.76
CA VAL A 186 12.56 41.13 -0.03
C VAL A 186 14.05 41.31 -0.34
N LYS A 187 14.93 41.00 0.62
CA LYS A 187 16.39 41.10 0.41
C LYS A 187 16.93 39.99 -0.49
N TYR A 188 16.30 38.81 -0.47
CA TYR A 188 16.73 37.64 -1.23
C TYR A 188 15.54 37.01 -1.97
N PRO A 189 15.09 37.57 -3.10
CA PRO A 189 13.88 37.13 -3.81
C PRO A 189 13.94 35.69 -4.35
N HIS A 190 15.11 35.08 -4.36
CA HIS A 190 15.37 33.73 -4.87
C HIS A 190 15.78 32.73 -3.78
N SER A 191 15.78 33.09 -2.49
CA SER A 191 16.06 32.14 -1.42
C SER A 191 14.80 31.31 -1.13
N SER A 192 14.84 30.01 -1.42
CA SER A 192 13.82 29.07 -0.95
C SER A 192 13.92 28.93 0.57
N ILE A 193 12.77 28.97 1.24
CA ILE A 193 12.66 28.67 2.68
C ILE A 193 12.62 27.13 2.79
N GLU A 194 13.72 26.52 3.25
CA GLU A 194 13.75 25.13 3.74
C GLU A 194 13.34 25.07 5.21
#